data_AF-A0AAV9K351-F1
#
_entry.id   AF-A0AAV9K351-F1
#
_cell.length_a   1.000
_cell.length_b   1.000
_cell.length_c   1.000
_cell.angle_alpha   90.00
_cell.angle_beta   90.00
_cell.angle_gamma   90.00
#
_symmetry.space_group_name_H-M   'P 1'
#
loop_
_entity.id
_entity.type
_entity.pdbx_description
1 polymer ?
#
loop_
_entity_poly.entity_id
_entity_poly.type
_entity_poly.pdbx_seq_one_letter_code
_entity_poly.pdbx_strand_id
1 'polypeptide(L)'
;MDLGFNGPRFTWSNQRGINFRMWKRLDRAMVNDKWLKNMPQTTINHLPSVGSDHCPLLMETNTRVDTHIKYFRFLNYWTDQPSFEETVTECWNRDFEERVRVAEENLIHNNTEEHRAVLHGINADYIRFMKLEDSILKQKTQLQWFKEGDVNSKYFHALIRGRRRRLFIHKILTDDDEWVQGDEHITQAACNHFQNIFT
;
A
#
# COMPACT_ATOMS: atom_id res chain seq x y z
N MET A 1 -2.83 1.27 17.28
CA MET A 1 -3.43 1.71 16.01
C MET A 1 -3.52 0.52 15.06
N ASP A 2 -4.63 0.35 14.33
CA ASP A 2 -4.77 -0.63 13.25
C ASP A 2 -4.06 -0.10 12.00
N LEU A 3 -3.16 -0.90 11.41
CA LEU A 3 -2.37 -0.49 10.24
C LEU A 3 -3.16 -0.49 8.92
N GLY A 4 -4.37 -1.05 8.90
CA GLY A 4 -5.04 -1.38 7.65
C GLY A 4 -4.41 -2.60 6.98
N PHE A 5 -4.80 -2.87 5.73
CA PHE A 5 -4.38 -4.06 5.00
C PHE A 5 -4.54 -3.89 3.47
N ASN A 6 -3.84 -4.74 2.72
CA ASN A 6 -4.04 -4.97 1.29
C ASN A 6 -4.53 -6.41 1.06
N GLY A 7 -5.20 -6.67 -0.06
CA GLY A 7 -5.73 -7.99 -0.42
C GLY A 7 -7.18 -8.22 0.04
N PRO A 8 -7.64 -9.48 0.13
CA PRO A 8 -9.05 -9.82 0.41
C PRO A 8 -9.59 -9.18 1.69
N ARG A 9 -10.84 -8.70 1.67
CA ARG A 9 -11.43 -7.92 2.79
C ARG A 9 -11.59 -8.74 4.08
N PHE A 10 -11.80 -10.05 3.97
CA PHE A 10 -12.09 -10.93 5.09
C PHE A 10 -10.94 -11.88 5.36
N THR A 11 -10.72 -12.20 6.63
CA THR A 11 -9.65 -13.09 7.08
C THR A 11 -10.18 -14.38 7.67
N TRP A 12 -11.49 -14.50 7.87
CA TRP A 12 -12.12 -15.71 8.39
C TRP A 12 -13.46 -16.00 7.71
N SER A 13 -13.79 -17.29 7.60
CA SER A 13 -15.05 -17.80 7.09
C SER A 13 -15.54 -18.98 7.92
N ASN A 14 -16.82 -19.04 8.29
CA ASN A 14 -17.33 -20.18 9.06
C ASN A 14 -17.43 -21.50 8.28
N GLN A 15 -16.98 -21.52 7.02
CA GLN A 15 -16.98 -22.65 6.11
C GLN A 15 -18.33 -23.39 5.93
N ARG A 16 -19.46 -22.78 6.28
CA ARG A 16 -20.79 -23.38 6.08
C ARG A 16 -21.32 -23.20 4.66
N GLY A 17 -22.32 -24.00 4.29
CA GLY A 17 -22.97 -23.90 2.98
C GLY A 17 -23.61 -22.54 2.72
N ILE A 18 -24.03 -22.34 1.47
CA ILE A 18 -24.45 -21.10 0.82
C ILE A 18 -25.26 -20.14 1.70
N ASN A 19 -26.32 -20.65 2.34
CA ASN A 19 -27.25 -19.82 3.11
C ASN A 19 -26.79 -19.51 4.55
N PHE A 20 -25.69 -20.13 5.00
CA PHE A 20 -25.18 -19.99 6.37
C PHE A 20 -23.74 -19.49 6.40
N ARG A 21 -23.15 -19.18 5.23
CA ARG A 21 -21.76 -18.73 5.12
C ARG A 21 -21.62 -17.32 5.70
N MET A 22 -20.70 -17.18 6.65
CA MET A 22 -20.39 -15.90 7.29
C MET A 22 -18.90 -15.60 7.13
N TRP A 23 -18.59 -14.39 6.69
CA TRP A 23 -17.23 -13.88 6.54
C TRP A 23 -16.99 -12.76 7.55
N LYS A 24 -15.81 -12.77 8.18
CA LYS A 24 -15.42 -11.72 9.12
C LYS A 24 -13.94 -11.39 8.97
N ARG A 25 -13.57 -10.14 9.25
CA ARG A 25 -12.18 -9.75 9.47
C ARG A 25 -11.86 -9.87 10.96
N LEU A 26 -11.41 -11.05 11.37
CA LEU A 26 -11.07 -11.36 12.76
C LEU A 26 -9.59 -11.06 13.05
N ASP A 27 -8.73 -11.42 12.10
CA ASP A 27 -7.28 -11.19 12.21
C ASP A 27 -6.91 -9.75 11.83
N ARG A 28 -6.14 -9.09 12.70
CA ARG A 28 -5.69 -7.70 12.54
C ARG A 28 -4.29 -7.51 13.11
N ALA A 29 -3.49 -6.65 12.47
CA ALA A 29 -2.22 -6.21 13.02
C ALA A 29 -2.37 -4.85 13.70
N MET A 30 -2.11 -4.84 15.01
CA MET A 30 -2.18 -3.64 15.83
C MET A 30 -0.78 -3.22 16.22
N VAL A 31 -0.45 -1.95 16.03
CA VAL A 31 0.87 -1.40 16.37
C VAL A 31 0.76 -0.25 17.34
N ASN A 32 1.79 -0.06 18.15
CA ASN A 32 1.91 1.09 19.03
C ASN A 32 2.77 2.20 18.40
N ASP A 33 2.81 3.36 19.04
CA ASP A 33 3.56 4.51 18.51
C ASP A 33 5.07 4.25 18.44
N LYS A 34 5.61 3.42 19.35
CA LYS A 34 7.02 3.02 19.33
C LYS A 34 7.34 2.19 18.08
N TRP A 35 6.43 1.30 17.68
CA TRP A 35 6.56 0.52 16.45
C TRP A 35 6.48 1.40 15.21
N LEU A 36 5.52 2.33 15.15
CA LEU A 36 5.38 3.26 14.03
C LEU A 36 6.62 4.14 13.84
N LYS A 37 7.28 4.52 14.95
CA LYS A 37 8.56 5.25 14.91
C LYS A 37 9.70 4.39 14.34
N ASN A 38 9.77 3.13 14.74
CA ASN A 38 10.88 2.25 14.34
C ASN A 38 10.68 1.60 12.96
N MET A 39 9.44 1.33 12.57
CA MET A 39 9.06 0.58 11.37
C MET A 39 7.92 1.30 10.60
N PRO A 40 8.15 2.54 10.11
CA PRO A 40 7.09 3.37 9.53
C PRO A 40 6.52 2.85 8.21
N GLN A 41 7.24 1.93 7.54
CA GLN A 41 6.81 1.31 6.28
C GLN A 41 6.14 -0.05 6.48
N THR A 42 5.72 -0.38 7.71
CA THR A 42 5.08 -1.66 7.97
C THR A 42 3.78 -1.78 7.15
N THR A 43 3.68 -2.80 6.31
CA THR A 43 2.46 -3.13 5.56
C THR A 43 1.92 -4.49 5.98
N ILE A 44 0.61 -4.68 5.78
CA ILE A 44 -0.09 -5.93 6.05
C ILE A 44 -0.77 -6.39 4.77
N ASN A 45 -0.47 -7.61 4.33
CA ASN A 45 -1.12 -8.22 3.18
C ASN A 45 -1.88 -9.47 3.63
N HIS A 46 -3.16 -9.55 3.29
CA HIS A 46 -3.96 -10.76 3.46
C HIS A 46 -3.61 -11.72 2.31
N LEU A 47 -3.10 -12.89 2.66
CA LEU A 47 -2.77 -13.92 1.67
C LEU A 47 -3.96 -14.84 1.43
N PRO A 48 -4.14 -15.38 0.21
CA PRO A 48 -5.13 -16.40 -0.05
C PRO A 48 -4.92 -17.62 0.87
N SER A 49 -6.00 -18.08 1.49
CA SER A 49 -6.00 -19.33 2.24
C SER A 49 -6.34 -20.52 1.35
N VAL A 50 -5.65 -21.64 1.54
CA VAL A 50 -6.04 -22.93 0.97
C VAL A 50 -6.13 -23.94 2.13
N GLY A 51 -7.33 -24.46 2.36
CA GLY A 51 -7.56 -25.51 3.37
C GLY A 51 -7.69 -25.04 4.82
N SER A 52 -7.74 -23.73 5.08
CA SER A 52 -8.03 -23.16 6.40
C SER A 52 -9.26 -22.25 6.35
N ASP A 53 -9.95 -22.11 7.48
CA ASP A 53 -11.03 -21.13 7.67
C ASP A 53 -10.49 -19.72 7.92
N HIS A 54 -9.17 -19.58 8.09
CA HIS A 54 -8.46 -18.30 8.21
C HIS A 54 -7.53 -18.01 7.03
N CYS A 55 -7.38 -16.72 6.69
CA CYS A 55 -6.39 -16.19 5.74
C CYS A 55 -5.10 -15.77 6.48
N PRO A 56 -3.91 -16.21 6.03
CA PRO A 56 -2.66 -15.75 6.61
C PRO A 56 -2.44 -14.24 6.45
N LEU A 57 -1.85 -13.61 7.47
CA LEU A 57 -1.40 -12.21 7.40
C LEU A 57 0.11 -12.16 7.19
N LEU A 58 0.53 -11.50 6.12
CA LEU A 58 1.94 -11.18 5.88
C LEU A 58 2.22 -9.74 6.34
N MET A 59 3.03 -9.61 7.39
CA MET A 59 3.56 -8.32 7.85
C MET A 59 4.95 -8.11 7.27
N GLU A 60 5.12 -7.04 6.49
CA GLU A 60 6.42 -6.64 5.96
C GLU A 60 6.89 -5.38 6.67
N THR A 61 8.00 -5.44 7.38
CA THR A 61 8.55 -4.32 8.18
C THR A 61 9.69 -3.59 7.51
N ASN A 62 10.26 -4.15 6.44
CA ASN A 62 11.46 -3.62 5.81
C ASN A 62 11.14 -2.52 4.80
N THR A 63 11.88 -1.43 4.93
CA THR A 63 12.21 -0.56 3.80
C THR A 63 13.09 -1.35 2.86
N ARG A 64 12.60 -1.71 1.67
CA ARG A 64 13.53 -1.83 0.55
C ARG A 64 14.11 -0.44 0.36
N VAL A 65 15.31 -0.21 0.91
CA VAL A 65 16.14 0.90 0.50
C VAL A 65 16.56 0.54 -0.92
N ASP A 66 15.72 0.92 -1.90
CA ASP A 66 16.10 0.81 -3.29
C ASP A 66 17.28 1.78 -3.48
N THR A 67 18.49 1.24 -3.42
CA THR A 67 19.76 1.98 -3.63
C THR A 67 19.90 2.49 -5.05
N HIS A 68 18.95 2.14 -5.92
CA HIS A 68 18.90 2.51 -7.32
C HIS A 68 17.53 3.11 -7.65
N ILE A 69 17.55 4.25 -8.34
CA ILE A 69 16.37 4.80 -8.99
C ILE A 69 15.91 3.79 -10.05
N LYS A 70 14.80 3.10 -9.79
CA LYS A 70 14.16 2.23 -10.78
C LYS A 70 13.33 3.09 -11.71
N TYR A 71 13.93 3.47 -12.83
CA TYR A 71 13.18 4.04 -13.94
C TYR A 71 12.13 3.03 -14.40
N PHE A 72 10.90 3.49 -14.56
CA PHE A 72 9.93 2.76 -15.35
C PHE A 72 10.52 2.59 -16.76
N ARG A 73 10.75 1.34 -17.15
CA ARG A 73 11.17 0.98 -18.49
C ARG A 73 10.03 0.19 -19.11
N PHE A 74 9.46 0.76 -20.14
CA PHE A 74 8.48 0.11 -21.00
C PHE A 74 9.09 0.04 -22.40
N LEU A 75 8.85 -1.07 -23.09
CA LEU A 75 9.29 -1.20 -24.47
C LEU A 75 8.36 -0.37 -25.34
N ASN A 76 8.85 0.74 -25.91
CA ASN A 76 8.07 1.56 -26.85
C ASN A 76 7.46 0.72 -27.99
N TYR A 77 8.10 -0.38 -28.38
CA TYR A 77 7.54 -1.32 -29.37
C TYR A 77 6.13 -1.82 -29.01
N TRP A 78 5.77 -1.88 -27.73
CA TRP A 78 4.42 -2.26 -27.33
C TRP A 78 3.38 -1.23 -27.75
N THR A 79 3.67 0.08 -27.79
CA THR A 79 2.69 1.06 -28.31
C THR A 79 2.47 0.94 -29.81
N ASP A 80 3.41 0.31 -30.53
CA ASP A 80 3.29 0.08 -31.98
C ASP A 80 2.44 -1.15 -32.30
N GLN A 81 2.10 -1.97 -31.30
CA GLN A 81 1.21 -3.11 -31.49
C GLN A 81 -0.23 -2.63 -31.69
N PRO A 82 -0.93 -3.07 -32.75
CA PRO A 82 -2.32 -2.67 -33.01
C PRO A 82 -3.27 -2.97 -31.85
N SER A 83 -2.98 -4.03 -31.08
CA SER A 83 -3.80 -4.45 -29.94
C SER A 83 -3.44 -3.73 -28.63
N PHE A 84 -2.42 -2.87 -28.60
CA PHE A 84 -1.93 -2.28 -27.37
C PHE A 84 -2.99 -1.42 -26.68
N GLU A 85 -3.57 -0.47 -27.41
CA GLU A 85 -4.57 0.45 -26.88
C GLU A 85 -5.83 -0.29 -26.44
N GLU A 86 -6.28 -1.30 -27.19
CA GLU A 86 -7.40 -2.16 -26.83
C GLU A 86 -7.09 -2.96 -25.55
N THR A 87 -5.93 -3.60 -25.48
CA THR A 87 -5.50 -4.41 -24.30
C THR A 87 -5.37 -3.53 -23.06
N VAL A 88 -4.80 -2.34 -23.20
CA VAL A 88 -4.65 -1.32 -22.17
C VAL A 88 -6.02 -0.89 -21.67
N THR A 89 -6.91 -0.52 -22.59
CA THR A 89 -8.27 -0.08 -22.28
C THR A 89 -9.07 -1.21 -21.63
N GLU A 90 -8.95 -2.45 -22.11
CA GLU A 90 -9.58 -3.62 -21.51
C GLU A 90 -9.02 -3.87 -20.10
N CYS A 91 -7.71 -3.78 -19.89
CA CYS A 91 -7.09 -3.95 -18.59
C CYS A 91 -7.48 -2.85 -17.60
N TRP A 92 -7.64 -1.62 -18.06
CA TRP A 92 -8.08 -0.48 -17.25
C TRP A 92 -9.59 -0.48 -17.00
N ASN A 93 -10.39 -1.02 -17.93
CA ASN A 93 -11.84 -1.15 -17.81
C ASN A 93 -12.28 -2.46 -17.13
N ARG A 94 -11.34 -3.38 -16.86
CA ARG A 94 -11.59 -4.53 -16.01
C ARG A 94 -11.77 -4.02 -14.59
N ASP A 95 -13.03 -3.90 -14.19
CA ASP A 95 -13.38 -3.75 -12.78
C ASP A 95 -13.05 -5.07 -12.07
N PHE A 96 -11.77 -5.24 -11.74
CA PHE A 96 -11.29 -6.44 -11.05
C PHE A 96 -11.96 -6.58 -9.69
N GLU A 97 -12.35 -5.47 -9.04
CA GLU A 97 -13.11 -5.49 -7.79
C GLU A 97 -14.49 -6.09 -8.01
N GLU A 98 -15.20 -5.68 -9.07
CA GLU A 98 -16.50 -6.27 -9.41
C GLU A 98 -16.36 -7.73 -9.86
N ARG A 99 -15.31 -8.11 -10.59
CA ARG A 99 -15.06 -9.51 -10.96
C ARG A 99 -14.74 -10.40 -9.76
N VAL A 100 -13.92 -9.90 -8.83
CA VAL A 100 -13.66 -10.58 -7.55
C VAL A 100 -14.96 -10.70 -6.79
N ARG A 101 -15.75 -9.63 -6.69
CA ARG A 101 -17.04 -9.63 -6.00
C ARG A 101 -18.03 -10.62 -6.61
N VAL A 102 -18.18 -10.67 -7.93
CA VAL A 102 -19.05 -11.63 -8.62
C VAL A 102 -18.55 -13.05 -8.41
N ALA A 103 -17.24 -13.30 -8.44
CA ALA A 103 -16.67 -14.61 -8.17
C ALA A 103 -16.85 -15.02 -6.70
N GLU A 104 -16.72 -14.07 -5.76
CA GLU A 104 -17.02 -14.25 -4.34
C GLU A 104 -18.50 -14.55 -4.15
N GLU A 105 -19.39 -13.81 -4.80
CA GLU A 105 -20.85 -14.05 -4.79
C GLU A 105 -21.18 -15.42 -5.38
N ASN A 106 -20.59 -15.83 -6.49
CA ASN A 106 -20.81 -17.17 -7.07
C ASN A 106 -20.30 -18.29 -6.16
N LEU A 107 -19.15 -18.08 -5.50
CA LEU A 107 -18.66 -19.02 -4.49
C LEU A 107 -19.58 -19.06 -3.25
N ILE A 108 -20.12 -17.90 -2.85
CA ILE A 108 -21.11 -17.79 -1.77
C ILE A 108 -22.37 -18.55 -2.15
N HIS A 109 -22.86 -18.40 -3.39
CA HIS A 109 -24.08 -19.03 -3.89
C HIS A 109 -23.93 -20.49 -4.27
N ASN A 110 -22.72 -20.97 -4.58
CA ASN A 110 -22.47 -22.37 -4.87
C ASN A 110 -20.99 -22.75 -4.62
N ASN A 111 -20.70 -23.46 -3.53
CA ASN A 111 -19.32 -23.79 -3.13
C ASN A 111 -18.83 -25.10 -3.76
N THR A 112 -18.71 -25.13 -5.09
CA THR A 112 -18.06 -26.23 -5.82
C THR A 112 -16.54 -26.08 -5.83
N GLU A 113 -15.82 -27.14 -6.18
CA GLU A 113 -14.38 -27.08 -6.42
C GLU A 113 -14.04 -26.17 -7.62
N GLU A 114 -14.90 -26.17 -8.63
CA GLU A 114 -14.79 -25.30 -9.81
C GLU A 114 -14.90 -23.82 -9.44
N HIS A 115 -15.88 -23.43 -8.62
CA HIS A 115 -16.02 -22.03 -8.20
C HIS A 115 -14.88 -21.56 -7.28
N ARG A 116 -14.31 -22.46 -6.48
CA ARG A 116 -13.09 -22.17 -5.72
C ARG A 116 -11.92 -21.91 -6.65
N ALA A 117 -11.71 -22.77 -7.64
CA ALA A 117 -10.64 -22.59 -8.64
C ALA A 117 -10.80 -21.26 -9.41
N VAL A 118 -12.02 -20.91 -9.80
CA VAL A 118 -12.34 -19.63 -10.47
C VAL A 118 -12.03 -18.43 -9.57
N LEU A 119 -12.49 -18.44 -8.31
CA LEU A 119 -12.20 -17.34 -7.38
C LEU A 119 -10.70 -17.21 -7.12
N HIS A 120 -9.98 -18.32 -6.97
CA HIS A 120 -8.53 -18.29 -6.78
C HIS A 120 -7.80 -17.70 -8.00
N GLY A 121 -8.21 -18.07 -9.22
CA GLY A 121 -7.66 -17.47 -10.44
C GLY A 121 -7.89 -15.97 -10.51
N ILE A 122 -9.14 -15.53 -10.29
CA ILE A 122 -9.51 -14.11 -10.32
C ILE A 122 -8.80 -13.31 -9.21
N ASN A 123 -8.68 -13.88 -8.00
CA ASN A 123 -7.93 -13.25 -6.90
C ASN A 123 -6.43 -13.16 -7.20
N ALA A 124 -5.84 -14.18 -7.83
CA ALA A 124 -4.43 -14.13 -8.24
C ALA A 124 -4.19 -13.03 -9.28
N ASP A 125 -5.09 -12.92 -10.26
CA ASP A 125 -5.06 -11.85 -11.27
C ASP A 125 -5.26 -10.46 -10.64
N TYR A 126 -6.20 -10.31 -9.70
CA TYR A 126 -6.42 -9.06 -8.98
C TYR A 126 -5.21 -8.68 -8.13
N ILE A 127 -4.60 -9.61 -7.39
CA ILE A 127 -3.38 -9.35 -6.63
C ILE A 127 -2.23 -8.92 -7.55
N ARG A 128 -2.10 -9.57 -8.73
CA ARG A 128 -1.10 -9.18 -9.73
C ARG A 128 -1.35 -7.76 -10.24
N PHE A 129 -2.61 -7.42 -10.53
CA PHE A 129 -3.01 -6.08 -10.94
C PHE A 129 -2.71 -5.04 -9.85
N MET A 130 -3.11 -5.29 -8.61
CA MET A 130 -2.83 -4.39 -7.47
C MET A 130 -1.32 -4.16 -7.28
N LYS A 131 -0.48 -5.20 -7.45
CA LYS A 131 0.98 -5.05 -7.42
C LYS A 131 1.52 -4.22 -8.58
N LEU A 132 0.94 -4.36 -9.77
CA LEU A 132 1.31 -3.57 -10.94
C LEU A 132 0.89 -2.11 -10.75
N GLU A 133 -0.32 -1.86 -10.28
CA GLU A 133 -0.82 -0.53 -9.97
C GLU A 133 0.03 0.15 -8.89
N ASP A 134 0.35 -0.55 -7.79
CA ASP A 134 1.25 -0.05 -6.75
C ASP A 134 2.66 0.26 -7.31
N SER A 135 3.18 -0.58 -8.21
CA SER A 135 4.44 -0.30 -8.91
C SER A 135 4.35 0.93 -9.81
N ILE A 136 3.25 1.09 -10.55
CA ILE A 136 2.98 2.24 -11.41
C ILE A 136 2.81 3.50 -10.55
N LEU A 137 2.10 3.44 -9.42
CA LEU A 137 1.91 4.55 -8.49
C LEU A 137 3.23 4.94 -7.83
N LYS A 138 4.07 3.98 -7.45
CA LYS A 138 5.42 4.24 -6.94
C LYS A 138 6.30 4.95 -7.98
N GLN A 139 6.17 4.58 -9.25
CA GLN A 139 6.89 5.24 -10.36
C GLN A 139 6.31 6.62 -10.69
N LYS A 140 4.98 6.73 -10.72
CA LYS A 140 4.23 7.98 -10.94
C LYS A 140 4.51 8.98 -9.84
N THR A 141 4.48 8.61 -8.57
CA THR A 141 4.76 9.52 -7.44
C THR A 141 6.20 10.07 -7.42
N GLN A 142 7.13 9.48 -8.18
CA GLN A 142 8.46 10.06 -8.44
C GLN A 142 8.49 11.02 -9.64
N LEU A 143 7.53 10.95 -10.57
CA LEU A 143 7.41 11.79 -11.77
C LEU A 143 6.30 12.86 -11.69
N GLN A 144 5.33 12.69 -10.80
CA GLN A 144 4.07 13.45 -10.71
C GLN A 144 4.16 14.62 -9.74
N TRP A 145 5.36 15.13 -9.48
CA TRP A 145 5.51 16.46 -8.90
C TRP A 145 5.22 17.56 -9.95
N PHE A 146 5.39 17.25 -11.24
CA PHE A 146 5.40 18.28 -12.28
C PHE A 146 4.05 18.54 -12.97
N LYS A 147 3.08 17.60 -12.91
CA LYS A 147 1.81 17.71 -13.66
C LYS A 147 0.54 17.88 -12.82
N GLU A 148 0.57 17.57 -11.52
CA GLU A 148 -0.63 17.58 -10.65
C GLU A 148 -0.51 18.44 -9.39
N GLY A 149 0.52 19.29 -9.32
CA GLY A 149 0.79 20.16 -8.16
C GLY A 149 -0.36 21.10 -7.76
N ASP A 150 -1.44 21.20 -8.55
CA ASP A 150 -2.58 22.10 -8.28
C ASP A 150 -3.94 21.40 -8.06
N VAL A 151 -4.06 20.07 -8.18
CA VAL A 151 -5.36 19.41 -7.98
C VAL A 151 -5.49 18.87 -6.55
N ASN A 152 -6.40 19.49 -5.81
CA ASN A 152 -6.76 19.18 -4.42
C ASN A 152 -7.49 17.82 -4.30
N SER A 153 -6.80 16.71 -4.54
CA SER A 153 -7.34 15.36 -4.42
C SER A 153 -7.15 14.78 -3.00
N LYS A 154 -8.03 13.86 -2.59
CA LYS A 154 -7.89 13.13 -1.32
C LYS A 154 -6.57 12.35 -1.24
N TYR A 155 -6.09 11.89 -2.39
CA TYR A 155 -4.79 11.22 -2.56
C TYR A 155 -3.63 12.19 -2.34
N PHE A 156 -3.67 13.39 -2.92
CA PHE A 156 -2.70 14.47 -2.68
C PHE A 156 -2.59 14.78 -1.18
N HIS A 157 -3.72 14.94 -0.47
CA HIS A 157 -3.69 15.18 0.98
C HIS A 157 -3.15 14.00 1.79
N ALA A 158 -3.40 12.75 1.37
CA ALA A 158 -2.82 11.58 2.02
C ALA A 158 -1.29 11.54 1.85
N LEU A 159 -0.79 11.85 0.65
CA LEU A 159 0.64 11.96 0.36
C LEU A 159 1.29 13.13 1.11
N ILE A 160 0.67 14.31 1.13
CA ILE A 160 1.17 15.47 1.89
C ILE A 160 1.21 15.16 3.39
N ARG A 161 0.19 14.49 3.95
CA ARG A 161 0.22 14.02 5.35
C ARG A 161 1.33 12.99 5.60
N GLY A 162 1.58 12.09 4.66
CA GLY A 162 2.70 11.14 4.73
C GLY A 162 4.05 11.86 4.68
N ARG A 163 4.22 12.82 3.77
CA ARG A 163 5.45 13.58 3.60
C ARG A 163 5.72 14.52 4.78
N ARG A 164 4.70 15.22 5.30
CA ARG A 164 4.79 16.04 6.51
C ARG A 164 5.23 15.19 7.70
N ARG A 165 4.66 14.00 7.89
CA ARG A 165 5.11 13.06 8.94
C ARG A 165 6.56 12.60 8.74
N ARG A 166 6.99 12.37 7.50
CA ARG A 166 8.36 11.91 7.20
C ARG A 166 9.42 13.00 7.33
N LEU A 167 9.08 14.25 7.02
CA LEU A 167 10.00 15.38 7.05
C LEU A 167 9.94 16.17 8.37
N PHE A 168 9.07 15.78 9.29
CA PHE A 168 8.97 16.44 10.59
C PHE A 168 10.21 16.12 11.43
N ILE A 169 10.93 17.16 11.83
CA ILE A 169 12.10 17.03 12.68
C ILE A 169 11.60 16.94 14.12
N HIS A 170 11.52 15.72 14.65
CA HIS A 170 10.98 15.49 16.00
C HIS A 170 11.92 15.96 17.12
N LYS A 171 13.23 15.85 16.89
CA LYS A 171 14.28 16.22 17.82
C LYS A 171 15.60 16.39 17.08
N ILE A 172 16.45 17.26 17.60
CA ILE A 172 17.84 17.41 17.15
C ILE A 172 18.77 17.23 18.34
N LEU A 173 19.99 16.78 18.07
CA LEU A 173 21.06 16.65 19.07
C LEU A 173 21.96 17.88 18.91
N THR A 174 22.21 18.59 20.00
CA THR A 174 23.10 19.76 20.01
C THR A 174 24.56 19.34 20.14
N ASP A 175 25.47 20.29 19.94
CA ASP A 175 26.91 20.09 20.11
C ASP A 175 27.28 19.77 21.57
N ASP A 176 26.41 20.12 22.54
CA ASP A 176 26.53 19.79 23.97
C ASP A 176 25.98 18.39 24.32
N ASP A 177 25.68 17.56 23.32
CA ASP A 177 25.11 16.20 23.45
C ASP A 177 23.71 16.16 24.12
N GLU A 178 22.96 17.27 24.05
CA GLU A 178 21.60 17.36 24.57
C GLU A 178 20.53 17.21 23.47
N TRP A 179 19.49 16.41 23.76
CA TRP A 179 18.36 16.22 22.85
C TRP A 179 17.31 17.32 23.03
N VAL A 180 17.14 18.14 22.00
CA VAL A 180 16.19 19.25 22.00
C VAL A 180 14.92 18.87 21.22
N GLN A 181 13.75 19.19 21.81
CA GLN A 181 12.43 18.89 21.27
C GLN A 181 11.54 20.15 21.26
N GLY A 182 10.59 20.18 20.31
CA GLY A 182 9.68 21.31 20.11
C GLY A 182 10.19 22.28 19.05
N ASP A 183 9.29 22.73 18.17
CA ASP A 183 9.63 23.54 16.99
C ASP A 183 10.45 24.79 17.35
N GLU A 184 10.09 25.48 18.45
CA GLU A 184 10.77 26.69 18.89
C GLU A 184 12.22 26.42 19.31
N HIS A 185 12.44 25.39 20.13
CA HIS A 185 13.78 25.04 20.59
C HIS A 185 14.64 24.44 19.47
N ILE A 186 14.05 23.63 18.59
CA ILE A 186 14.74 23.06 17.41
C ILE A 186 15.19 24.19 16.48
N THR A 187 14.33 25.20 16.27
CA THR A 187 14.66 26.37 15.45
C THR A 187 15.81 27.17 16.07
N GLN A 188 15.73 27.44 17.38
CA GLN A 188 16.78 28.19 18.08
C GLN A 188 18.13 27.47 18.03
N ALA A 189 18.15 26.16 18.30
CA ALA A 189 19.38 25.37 18.26
C ALA A 189 19.97 25.29 16.85
N ALA A 190 19.15 25.16 15.80
CA ALA A 190 19.62 25.22 14.42
C ALA A 190 20.22 26.60 14.08
N CYS A 191 19.55 27.70 14.45
CA CYS A 191 20.06 29.05 14.26
C CYS A 191 21.41 29.27 14.94
N ASN A 192 21.53 28.87 16.22
CA ASN A 192 22.76 29.01 16.99
C ASN A 192 23.93 28.25 16.34
N HIS A 193 23.69 26.99 15.94
CA HIS A 193 24.72 26.16 15.31
C HIS A 193 25.25 26.79 14.01
N PHE A 194 24.36 27.23 13.11
CA PHE A 194 24.80 27.85 11.85
C PHE A 194 25.40 29.24 12.01
N GLN A 195 24.98 30.04 13.01
CA GLN A 195 25.65 31.30 13.32
C GLN A 195 27.10 31.07 13.74
N ASN A 196 27.35 30.05 14.57
CA ASN A 196 28.69 29.72 15.04
C ASN A 196 29.60 29.12 13.96
N ILE A 197 29.04 28.56 12.87
CA ILE A 197 29.83 28.01 11.76
C ILE A 197 30.51 29.10 10.90
N PHE A 198 29.96 30.32 10.85
CA PHE A 198 30.46 31.40 10.00
C PHE A 198 31.24 32.50 10.78
N THR A 199 31.62 32.22 12.02
CA THR A 199 32.48 33.08 12.86
C THR A 199 33.77 32.35 13.19
#